data_AF-A0A2J7VJG4-F1
#
_entry.id   AF-A0A2J7VJG4-F1
#
_cell.length_a   1.000
_cell.length_b   1.000
_cell.length_c   1.000
_cell.angle_alpha   90.00
_cell.angle_beta   90.00
_cell.angle_gamma   90.00
#
_symmetry.space_group_name_H-M   'P 1'
#
loop_
_entity.id
_entity.type
_entity.pdbx_description
1 polymer ?
#
loop_
_entity_poly.entity_id
_entity_poly.type
_entity_poly.pdbx_seq_one_letter_code
_entity_poly.pdbx_strand_id
1 'polypeptide(L)'
;MAGKTEVYAPVPRVKAPKGKDKDGGDPPAPGSEFEPKAGYSEAVAHWRQRMNTDAARQIYKERAATAECVNAQARNRGLQRLPVCGLAKVLDVTKLCALAHNLMRLAALAPQLIGWGTGASETSASTA
;
A
#
# COMPACT_ATOMS: atom_id res chain seq x y z
N MET A 1 14.83 11.07 0.53
CA MET A 1 13.92 9.99 1.00
C MET A 1 14.18 8.64 0.32
N ALA A 2 14.98 8.53 -0.75
CA ALA A 2 15.07 7.31 -1.57
C ALA A 2 15.80 6.09 -0.95
N GLY A 3 16.20 6.13 0.33
CA GLY A 3 16.99 5.07 0.97
C GLY A 3 16.37 4.44 2.22
N LYS A 4 15.12 4.78 2.59
CA LYS A 4 14.49 4.30 3.84
C LYS A 4 13.19 3.51 3.63
N THR A 5 12.78 3.26 2.39
CA THR A 5 11.51 2.59 2.10
C THR A 5 11.77 1.24 1.47
N GLU A 6 11.40 0.20 2.19
CA GLU A 6 11.47 -1.18 1.72
C GLU A 6 10.18 -1.55 0.99
N VAL A 7 10.31 -2.10 -0.22
CA VAL A 7 9.16 -2.56 -1.01
C VAL A 7 8.89 -4.03 -0.70
N TYR A 8 7.62 -4.33 -0.40
CA TYR A 8 7.08 -5.69 -0.33
C TYR A 8 5.99 -5.81 -1.40
N ALA A 9 6.28 -6.60 -2.44
CA ALA A 9 5.41 -6.80 -3.59
C ALA A 9 5.76 -8.14 -4.25
N PRO A 10 4.77 -8.87 -4.81
CA PRO A 10 5.00 -10.14 -5.46
C PRO A 10 5.93 -9.97 -6.65
N VAL A 11 6.87 -10.89 -6.77
CA VAL A 11 7.82 -10.91 -7.88
C VAL A 11 7.11 -11.44 -9.13
N PRO A 12 7.10 -10.70 -10.25
CA PRO A 12 6.50 -11.18 -11.49
C PRO A 12 7.17 -12.47 -11.95
N ARG A 13 6.38 -13.50 -12.20
CA ARG A 13 6.85 -14.74 -12.82
C ARG A 13 7.25 -14.45 -14.26
N VAL A 14 8.37 -15.02 -14.70
CA VAL A 14 8.75 -14.99 -16.12
C VAL A 14 7.71 -15.81 -16.88
N LYS A 15 7.00 -15.19 -17.82
CA LYS A 15 6.08 -15.93 -18.68
C LYS A 15 6.88 -16.86 -19.58
N ALA A 16 6.44 -18.11 -19.71
CA ALA A 16 6.97 -19.02 -20.72
C ALA A 16 6.81 -18.38 -22.11
N PRO A 17 7.81 -18.50 -23.01
CA PRO A 17 7.71 -17.93 -24.35
C PRO A 17 6.51 -18.56 -25.07
N LYS A 18 5.56 -17.71 -25.49
CA LYS A 18 4.36 -18.16 -26.19
C LYS A 18 4.67 -18.23 -27.69
N GLY A 19 5.07 -19.41 -28.15
CA GLY A 19 5.07 -19.82 -29.55
C GLY A 19 6.02 -19.06 -30.48
N LYS A 20 7.27 -19.52 -30.57
CA LYS A 20 8.06 -19.79 -31.79
C LYS A 20 9.54 -19.95 -31.40
N ASP A 21 10.17 -20.91 -32.06
CA ASP A 21 11.52 -21.43 -31.83
C ASP A 21 12.61 -20.34 -31.77
N LYS A 22 13.72 -20.69 -31.09
CA LYS A 22 15.00 -19.96 -30.83
C LYS A 22 15.04 -19.37 -29.41
N ASP A 23 15.76 -19.89 -28.44
CA ASP A 23 16.89 -20.83 -28.37
C ASP A 23 16.60 -21.87 -27.28
N GLY A 24 17.20 -23.06 -27.39
CA GLY A 24 17.00 -24.19 -26.47
C GLY A 24 17.51 -23.93 -25.04
N GLY A 25 16.90 -22.99 -24.34
CA GLY A 25 17.02 -22.82 -22.90
C GLY A 25 15.88 -23.57 -22.21
N ASP A 26 16.23 -24.45 -21.28
CA ASP A 26 15.25 -25.09 -20.41
C ASP A 26 14.28 -24.06 -19.80
N PRO A 27 13.01 -24.42 -19.59
CA PRO A 27 12.09 -23.56 -18.87
C PRO A 27 12.73 -23.12 -17.54
N PRO A 28 12.65 -21.83 -17.18
CA PRO A 28 13.33 -21.32 -16.00
C PRO A 28 12.96 -22.16 -14.78
N ALA A 29 13.98 -22.66 -14.08
CA ALA A 29 13.80 -23.55 -12.94
C ALA A 29 12.87 -22.92 -11.89
N PRO A 30 12.01 -23.71 -11.21
CA PRO A 30 11.16 -23.21 -10.13
C PRO A 30 12.02 -22.50 -9.07
N GLY A 31 11.76 -21.23 -8.77
CA GLY A 31 12.53 -20.44 -7.80
C GLY A 31 13.55 -19.48 -8.41
N SER A 32 13.88 -19.61 -9.70
CA SER A 32 14.77 -18.66 -10.42
C SER A 32 14.20 -17.23 -10.52
N GLU A 33 12.93 -17.01 -10.16
CA GLU A 33 12.34 -15.67 -10.08
C GLU A 33 12.96 -14.77 -9.00
N PHE A 34 13.48 -15.39 -7.92
CA PHE A 34 14.04 -14.67 -6.78
C PHE A 34 15.55 -14.41 -6.93
N GLU A 35 16.19 -15.02 -7.93
CA GLU A 35 17.61 -14.86 -8.19
C GLU A 35 17.93 -13.48 -8.80
N PRO A 36 19.02 -12.84 -8.38
CA PRO A 36 19.53 -11.64 -9.05
C PRO A 36 19.90 -11.98 -10.49
N LYS A 37 19.37 -11.25 -11.47
CA LYS A 37 19.82 -11.35 -12.87
C LYS A 37 20.77 -10.22 -13.22
N ALA A 38 21.70 -10.51 -14.11
CA ALA A 38 22.57 -9.52 -14.71
C ALA A 38 21.73 -8.39 -15.36
N GLY A 39 22.04 -7.14 -15.01
CA GLY A 39 21.35 -5.95 -15.53
C GLY A 39 20.27 -5.34 -14.62
N TYR A 40 19.92 -5.97 -13.50
CA TYR A 40 19.08 -5.32 -12.48
C TYR A 40 19.91 -4.44 -11.54
N SER A 41 19.27 -3.39 -11.00
CA SER A 41 19.87 -2.59 -9.93
C SER A 41 19.92 -3.38 -8.61
N GLU A 42 20.87 -3.04 -7.75
CA GLU A 42 21.05 -3.68 -6.43
C GLU A 42 19.74 -3.67 -5.61
N ALA A 43 18.98 -2.57 -5.66
CA ALA A 43 17.69 -2.46 -4.97
C ALA A 43 16.67 -3.53 -5.42
N VAL A 44 16.64 -3.85 -6.71
CA VAL A 44 15.74 -4.87 -7.27
C VAL A 44 16.21 -6.28 -6.89
N ALA A 45 17.53 -6.52 -6.86
CA ALA A 45 18.09 -7.78 -6.39
C ALA A 45 17.74 -8.05 -4.91
N HIS A 46 17.94 -7.05 -4.05
CA HIS A 46 17.58 -7.14 -2.63
C HIS A 46 16.08 -7.38 -2.42
N TRP A 47 15.21 -6.69 -3.16
CA TRP A 47 13.77 -6.92 -3.10
C TRP A 47 13.38 -8.34 -3.52
N ARG A 48 13.95 -8.87 -4.59
CA ARG A 48 13.69 -10.25 -5.06
C ARG A 48 14.12 -11.28 -4.02
N GLN A 49 15.31 -11.15 -3.46
CA GLN A 49 15.80 -12.02 -2.38
C GLN A 49 14.89 -11.96 -1.16
N ARG A 50 14.46 -10.75 -0.75
CA ARG A 50 13.55 -10.57 0.39
C ARG A 50 12.23 -11.30 0.20
N MET A 51 11.63 -11.19 -0.99
CA MET A 51 10.36 -11.84 -1.34
C MET A 51 10.45 -13.38 -1.47
N ASN A 52 11.65 -13.95 -1.46
CA ASN A 52 11.84 -15.40 -1.39
C ASN A 52 11.42 -15.98 -0.02
N THR A 53 11.46 -15.15 1.03
CA THR A 53 11.14 -15.59 2.40
C THR A 53 9.63 -15.66 2.65
N ASP A 54 9.19 -16.67 3.42
CA ASP A 54 7.79 -16.80 3.81
C ASP A 54 7.33 -15.67 4.74
N ALA A 55 8.22 -15.14 5.57
CA ALA A 55 7.96 -13.97 6.39
C ALA A 55 7.58 -12.74 5.54
N ALA A 56 8.34 -12.45 4.47
CA ALA A 56 8.02 -11.34 3.57
C ALA A 56 6.70 -11.55 2.82
N ARG A 57 6.39 -12.80 2.43
CA ARG A 57 5.11 -13.15 1.80
C ARG A 57 3.95 -12.96 2.77
N GLN A 58 4.15 -13.27 4.05
CA GLN A 58 3.13 -13.06 5.08
C GLN A 58 2.87 -11.56 5.30
N ILE A 59 3.92 -10.73 5.38
CA ILE A 59 3.80 -9.26 5.45
C ILE A 59 3.01 -8.73 4.23
N TYR A 60 3.28 -9.24 3.03
CA TYR A 60 2.54 -8.81 1.84
C TYR A 60 1.04 -9.09 1.92
N LYS A 61 0.59 -10.16 2.60
CA LYS A 61 -0.86 -10.45 2.76
C LYS A 61 -1.56 -9.36 3.57
N GLU A 62 -0.87 -8.72 4.52
CA GLU A 62 -1.43 -7.64 5.34
C GLU A 62 -1.67 -6.35 4.53
N ARG A 63 -1.08 -6.24 3.33
CA ARG A 63 -1.21 -5.06 2.45
C ARG A 63 -2.66 -4.74 2.09
N ALA A 64 -3.48 -5.76 1.84
CA ALA A 64 -4.89 -5.57 1.48
C ALA A 64 -5.67 -4.89 2.63
N ALA A 65 -5.44 -5.34 3.85
CA ALA A 65 -6.09 -4.80 5.04
C ALA A 65 -5.57 -3.40 5.41
N THR A 66 -4.27 -3.15 5.24
CA THR A 66 -3.60 -1.94 5.74
C THR A 66 -3.57 -0.79 4.73
N ALA A 67 -3.31 -1.07 3.46
CA ALA A 67 -3.02 -0.04 2.45
C ALA A 67 -4.09 0.07 1.36
N GLU A 68 -4.65 -1.05 0.88
CA GLU A 68 -5.54 -1.02 -0.28
C GLU A 68 -6.87 -0.34 0.03
N CYS A 69 -7.49 -0.66 1.17
CA CYS A 69 -8.73 0.00 1.59
C CYS A 69 -8.54 1.50 1.81
N VAL A 70 -7.44 1.92 2.43
CA VAL A 70 -7.13 3.34 2.68
C VAL A 70 -6.90 4.08 1.36
N ASN A 71 -6.14 3.49 0.43
CA ASN A 71 -5.92 4.06 -0.91
C ASN A 71 -7.21 4.13 -1.72
N ALA A 72 -8.07 3.11 -1.64
CA ALA A 72 -9.39 3.13 -2.26
C ALA A 72 -10.27 4.25 -1.70
N GLN A 73 -10.29 4.43 -0.38
CA GLN A 73 -11.00 5.55 0.26
C GLN A 73 -10.45 6.91 -0.19
N ALA A 74 -9.13 7.06 -0.29
CA ALA A 74 -8.52 8.30 -0.79
C ALA A 74 -8.95 8.60 -2.23
N ARG A 75 -8.98 7.60 -3.11
CA ARG A 75 -9.49 7.74 -4.49
C ARG A 75 -10.97 8.09 -4.52
N ASN A 76 -11.80 7.45 -3.69
CA ASN A 76 -13.23 7.72 -3.59
C ASN A 76 -13.53 9.12 -3.04
N ARG A 77 -12.61 9.68 -2.25
CA ARG A 77 -12.67 11.06 -1.72
C ARG A 77 -12.01 12.10 -2.63
N GLY A 78 -11.71 11.75 -3.88
CA GLY A 78 -11.27 12.71 -4.90
C GLY A 78 -9.77 12.70 -5.23
N LEU A 79 -8.95 11.88 -4.57
CA LEU A 79 -7.51 11.73 -4.91
C LEU A 79 -7.31 10.83 -6.14
N GLN A 80 -7.98 11.15 -7.25
CA GLN A 80 -7.85 10.42 -8.52
C GLN A 80 -6.77 11.01 -9.41
N ARG A 81 -6.62 12.34 -9.38
CA ARG A 81 -5.64 13.11 -10.16
C ARG A 81 -5.05 14.19 -9.26
N LEU A 82 -3.76 14.43 -9.40
CA LEU A 82 -3.06 15.51 -8.71
C LEU A 82 -2.86 16.65 -9.72
N PRO A 83 -3.56 17.80 -9.57
CA PRO A 83 -3.43 18.94 -10.49
C PRO A 83 -2.15 19.76 -10.24
N VAL A 84 -1.28 19.31 -9.34
CA VAL A 84 -0.06 20.02 -8.93
C VAL A 84 1.16 19.44 -9.63
N CYS A 85 2.05 20.32 -10.09
CA CYS A 85 3.34 19.94 -10.63
C CYS A 85 4.44 20.02 -9.56
N GLY A 86 5.30 19.00 -9.50
CA GLY A 86 6.44 18.94 -8.59
C GLY A 86 6.21 18.05 -7.37
N LEU A 87 7.24 17.29 -7.00
CA LEU A 87 7.17 16.26 -5.96
C LEU A 87 6.78 16.83 -4.58
N ALA A 88 7.31 18.00 -4.21
CA ALA A 88 7.00 18.64 -2.94
C ALA A 88 5.49 18.90 -2.78
N LYS A 89 4.85 19.50 -3.79
CA LYS A 89 3.41 19.79 -3.77
C LYS A 89 2.57 18.51 -3.74
N VAL A 90 2.97 17.49 -4.51
CA VAL A 90 2.32 16.17 -4.48
C VAL A 90 2.37 15.54 -3.10
N LEU A 91 3.53 15.61 -2.43
CA LEU A 91 3.69 15.08 -1.08
C LEU A 91 2.81 15.82 -0.09
N ASP A 92 2.71 17.15 -0.18
CA ASP A 92 1.90 17.93 0.76
C ASP A 92 0.40 17.64 0.60
N VAL A 93 -0.11 17.55 -0.63
CA VAL A 93 -1.50 17.12 -0.88
C VAL A 93 -1.76 15.72 -0.33
N THR A 94 -0.81 14.80 -0.55
CA THR A 94 -0.93 13.41 -0.07
C THR A 94 -0.93 13.35 1.47
N LYS A 95 -0.09 14.14 2.13
CA LYS A 95 -0.07 14.26 3.61
C LYS A 95 -1.39 14.80 4.14
N LEU A 96 -1.98 15.81 3.48
CA LEU A 96 -3.29 16.35 3.88
C LEU A 96 -4.37 15.27 3.79
N CYS A 97 -4.40 14.48 2.71
CA CYS A 97 -5.32 13.35 2.60
C CYS A 97 -5.11 12.30 3.71
N ALA A 98 -3.85 11.99 4.04
CA ALA A 98 -3.53 11.06 5.12
C ALA A 98 -3.96 11.60 6.50
N LEU A 99 -3.72 12.88 6.77
CA LEU A 99 -4.14 13.54 8.02
C LEU A 99 -5.67 13.52 8.17
N ALA A 100 -6.40 13.88 7.11
CA ALA A 100 -7.85 13.84 7.11
C ALA A 100 -8.39 12.43 7.35
N HIS A 101 -7.78 11.41 6.72
CA HIS A 101 -8.12 10.01 6.97
C HIS A 101 -7.92 9.61 8.44
N ASN A 102 -6.78 9.99 9.02
CA ASN A 102 -6.49 9.70 10.43
C ASN A 102 -7.47 10.39 11.38
N LEU A 103 -7.87 11.63 11.09
CA LEU A 103 -8.85 12.36 11.89
C LEU A 103 -10.23 11.70 11.83
N MET A 104 -10.69 11.28 10.64
CA MET A 104 -11.94 10.53 10.50
C MET A 104 -11.90 9.18 11.21
N ARG A 105 -10.76 8.47 11.18
CA ARG A 105 -10.58 7.22 11.93
C ARG A 105 -10.59 7.45 13.43
N LEU A 106 -9.95 8.52 13.91
CA LEU A 106 -9.97 8.91 15.32
C LEU A 106 -11.41 9.18 15.77
N ALA A 107 -12.18 9.91 14.98
CA ALA A 107 -13.58 10.16 15.27
C ALA A 107 -14.44 8.89 15.36
N ALA A 108 -14.21 7.92 14.48
CA ALA A 108 -14.96 6.67 14.48
C ALA A 108 -14.55 5.73 15.64
N LEU A 109 -13.27 5.72 16.02
CA LEU A 109 -12.72 4.79 17.01
C LEU A 109 -12.74 5.35 18.44
N ALA A 110 -12.61 6.67 18.60
CA ALA A 110 -12.53 7.34 19.89
C ALA A 110 -13.18 8.75 19.83
N PRO A 111 -14.50 8.84 19.58
CA PRO A 111 -15.23 10.11 19.50
C PRO A 111 -15.10 10.97 20.77
N GLN A 112 -14.91 10.34 21.92
CA GLN A 112 -14.65 11.02 23.20
C GLN A 112 -13.36 11.86 23.20
N LEU A 113 -12.33 11.47 22.43
CA LEU A 113 -11.06 12.20 22.38
C LEU A 113 -11.17 13.51 21.59
N ILE A 114 -12.21 13.67 20.79
CA ILE A 114 -12.47 14.87 19.98
C ILE A 114 -13.71 15.63 20.46
N GLY A 115 -14.23 15.28 21.65
CA GLY A 115 -15.41 15.93 22.22
C GLY A 115 -16.70 15.68 21.44
N TRP A 116 -16.74 14.70 20.52
CA TRP A 116 -17.98 14.25 19.91
C TRP A 116 -18.71 13.37 20.92
N GLY A 117 -19.62 13.99 21.68
CA GLY A 117 -20.50 13.27 22.59
C GLY A 117 -21.32 12.23 21.83
N THR A 118 -21.07 10.94 22.09
CA THR A 118 -21.93 9.84 21.65
C THR A 118 -23.13 9.63 22.57
N GLY A 119 -23.32 10.49 23.57
CA GLY A 119 -24.49 10.45 24.44
C GLY A 119 -25.73 10.93 23.69
N ALA A 120 -26.76 10.09 23.63
CA ALA A 120 -28.09 10.53 23.28
C ALA A 120 -28.49 11.66 24.24
N SER A 121 -28.97 12.79 23.71
CA SER A 121 -29.53 13.85 24.55
C SER A 121 -30.65 13.24 25.41
N GLU A 122 -30.43 13.17 26.72
CA GLU A 122 -31.50 12.87 27.66
C GLU A 122 -32.49 14.04 27.59
N THR A 123 -33.59 13.86 26.87
CA THR A 123 -34.77 14.72 27.01
C THR A 123 -35.31 14.55 28.41
N SER A 124 -34.89 15.42 29.33
CA SER A 124 -35.49 15.52 30.66
C SER A 124 -36.88 16.14 30.48
N ALA A 125 -37.90 15.29 30.38
CA ALA A 125 -39.28 15.72 30.43
C ALA A 125 -39.57 16.19 31.86
N SER A 126 -39.50 17.51 32.08
CA SER A 126 -39.96 18.17 33.29
C SER A 126 -41.48 18.19 33.28
N THR A 127 -42.12 17.22 33.93
CA THR A 127 -43.55 17.31 34.29
C THR A 127 -43.70 18.28 35.46
N ALA A 128 -44.42 19.36 35.20
CA ALA A 128 -44.97 20.28 36.19
C ALA A 128 -46.24 19.72 36.84
#